data_AF-A0A0K0CWF2-F1
#
_entry.id   AF-A0A0K0CWF2-F1
#
_cell.length_a   1.000
_cell.length_b   1.000
_cell.length_c   1.000
_cell.angle_alpha   90.00
_cell.angle_beta   90.00
_cell.angle_gamma   90.00
#
_symmetry.space_group_name_H-M   'P 1'
#
loop_
_entity.id
_entity.type
_entity.pdbx_description
1 polymer ?
#
loop_
_entity_poly.entity_id
_entity_poly.type
_entity_poly.pdbx_seq_one_letter_code
_entity_poly.pdbx_strand_id
1 'polypeptide(L)'
;MMYDLPSELSRRKRAAWGAFKSVEDVVKRTTNTRLCVHLFDLTVLPVLTYASEMWSQRKQVERSLSVIERAVERTMLGVSRFTQVRDGIRSSDLRQRSKIKDAVLDAKQSMIRWAGHIMRMNDNRWTRAVSDWIPQDVKRTPGRPPARWSEFFTKSLEERYDAR
;
A
#
# COMPACT_ATOMS: atom_id res chain seq x y z
N MET A 1 9.50 -18.76 11.68
CA MET A 1 10.24 -17.98 10.65
C MET A 1 9.62 -16.58 10.61
N MET A 2 10.33 -15.55 11.08
CA MET A 2 9.78 -14.19 11.19
C MET A 2 9.93 -13.47 9.85
N TYR A 3 8.81 -13.06 9.23
CA TYR A 3 8.82 -12.23 8.04
C TYR A 3 9.56 -10.92 8.31
N ASP A 4 10.69 -10.70 7.63
CA ASP A 4 11.41 -9.43 7.69
C ASP A 4 10.73 -8.40 6.78
N LEU A 5 9.67 -7.80 7.31
CA LEU A 5 8.84 -6.80 6.61
C LEU A 5 9.67 -5.65 6.00
N PRO A 6 10.68 -5.06 6.68
CA PRO A 6 11.56 -4.05 6.09
C PRO A 6 12.27 -4.46 4.80
N SER A 7 12.83 -5.68 4.72
CA SER A 7 13.51 -6.14 3.51
C SER A 7 12.52 -6.42 2.37
N GLU A 8 11.35 -6.97 2.68
CA GLU A 8 10.30 -7.17 1.68
C GLU A 8 9.80 -5.85 1.09
N LEU A 9 9.56 -4.84 1.93
CA LEU A 9 9.16 -3.50 1.46
C LEU A 9 10.22 -2.87 0.57
N SER A 10 11.50 -3.04 0.93
CA SER A 10 12.62 -2.53 0.13
C SER A 10 12.68 -3.22 -1.24
N ARG A 11 12.45 -4.53 -1.28
CA ARG A 11 12.36 -5.31 -2.53
C ARG A 11 11.21 -4.84 -3.40
N ARG A 12 10.01 -4.69 -2.83
CA ARG A 12 8.80 -4.21 -3.54
C ARG A 12 8.99 -2.82 -4.09
N LYS A 13 9.55 -1.90 -3.30
CA LYS A 13 9.88 -0.54 -3.74
C LYS A 13 10.81 -0.54 -4.96
N ARG A 14 11.84 -1.39 -4.95
CA ARG A 14 12.78 -1.51 -6.07
C ARG A 14 12.08 -2.08 -7.31
N ALA A 15 11.30 -3.14 -7.16
CA ALA A 15 10.57 -3.75 -8.27
C ALA A 15 9.54 -2.80 -8.88
N ALA A 16 8.77 -2.10 -8.05
CA ALA A 16 7.80 -1.11 -8.48
C ALA A 16 8.44 0.08 -9.17
N TRP A 17 9.59 0.54 -8.66
CA TRP A 17 10.37 1.57 -9.34
C TRP A 17 10.89 1.09 -10.69
N GLY A 18 11.35 -0.16 -10.80
CA GLY A 18 11.72 -0.77 -12.07
C GLY A 18 10.56 -0.82 -13.07
N ALA A 19 9.36 -1.24 -12.62
CA ALA A 19 8.14 -1.25 -13.42
C ALA A 19 7.71 0.16 -13.86
N PHE A 20 7.86 1.16 -13.00
CA PHE A 20 7.59 2.54 -13.37
C PHE A 20 8.60 3.06 -14.41
N LYS A 21 9.88 2.76 -14.22
CA LYS A 21 10.96 3.18 -15.12
C LYS A 21 10.80 2.63 -16.54
N SER A 22 10.22 1.44 -16.72
CA SER A 22 9.96 0.89 -18.05
C SER A 22 8.85 1.65 -18.80
N VAL A 23 7.91 2.29 -18.09
CA VAL A 23 6.80 3.05 -18.69
C VAL A 23 7.00 4.57 -18.62
N GLU A 24 8.07 5.05 -17.97
CA GLU A 24 8.27 6.47 -17.67
C GLU A 24 8.31 7.35 -18.93
N ASP A 25 8.97 6.89 -20.01
CA ASP A 25 9.05 7.64 -21.26
C ASP A 25 7.67 7.82 -21.92
N VAL A 26 6.85 6.76 -21.90
CA VAL A 26 5.46 6.81 -22.39
C VAL A 26 4.63 7.78 -21.55
N VAL A 27 4.77 7.71 -20.22
CA VAL A 27 4.05 8.60 -19.29
C VAL A 27 4.44 10.07 -19.50
N LYS A 28 5.72 10.36 -19.76
CA LYS A 28 6.19 11.74 -20.01
C LYS A 28 5.71 12.32 -21.33
N ARG A 29 5.58 11.49 -22.37
CA ARG A 29 5.14 11.92 -23.70
C ARG A 29 3.62 12.03 -23.82
N THR A 30 2.89 11.34 -22.94
CA THR A 30 1.43 11.26 -23.00
C THR A 30 0.80 12.48 -22.32
N THR A 31 0.01 13.25 -23.07
CA THR A 31 -0.78 14.36 -22.52
C THR A 31 -2.07 13.90 -21.84
N ASN A 32 -2.52 12.68 -22.12
CA ASN A 32 -3.74 12.11 -21.55
C ASN A 32 -3.48 11.54 -20.15
N THR A 33 -3.85 12.30 -19.12
CA THR A 33 -3.71 11.91 -17.72
C THR A 33 -4.43 10.60 -17.38
N ARG A 34 -5.56 10.29 -18.01
CA ARG A 34 -6.32 9.04 -17.74
C ARG A 34 -5.52 7.81 -18.17
N LEU A 35 -4.88 7.87 -19.35
CA LEU A 35 -4.03 6.76 -19.82
C LEU A 35 -2.84 6.54 -18.90
N CYS A 36 -2.22 7.62 -18.42
CA CYS A 36 -1.14 7.54 -17.44
C CYS A 36 -1.61 6.87 -16.14
N VAL A 37 -2.79 7.27 -15.61
CA VAL A 37 -3.40 6.65 -14.42
C VAL A 37 -3.63 5.16 -14.63
N HIS A 38 -4.21 4.77 -15.77
CA HIS A 38 -4.44 3.35 -16.09
C HIS A 38 -3.14 2.55 -16.19
N LEU A 39 -2.10 3.11 -16.81
CA LEU A 39 -0.78 2.46 -16.87
C LEU A 39 -0.20 2.23 -15.47
N PHE A 40 -0.30 3.21 -14.58
CA PHE A 40 0.15 3.06 -13.20
C PHE A 40 -0.63 1.97 -12.45
N ASP A 41 -1.96 2.01 -12.54
CA ASP A 41 -2.86 1.04 -11.91
C ASP A 41 -2.58 -0.40 -12.36
N LEU A 42 -2.13 -0.60 -13.60
CA LEU A 42 -1.86 -1.92 -14.17
C LEU A 42 -0.43 -2.41 -13.94
N THR A 43 0.55 -1.52 -13.76
CA THR A 43 1.98 -1.90 -13.74
C THR A 43 2.62 -1.74 -12.37
N VAL A 44 2.46 -0.58 -11.73
CA VAL A 44 3.17 -0.23 -10.51
C VAL A 44 2.35 -0.61 -9.28
N LEU A 45 1.05 -0.34 -9.31
CA LEU A 45 0.15 -0.61 -8.19
C LEU A 45 0.14 -2.09 -7.79
N PRO A 46 -0.01 -3.08 -8.72
CA PRO A 46 -0.05 -4.49 -8.33
C PRO A 46 1.28 -4.98 -7.75
N VAL A 47 2.41 -4.47 -8.26
CA VAL A 47 3.75 -4.81 -7.74
C VAL A 47 3.93 -4.30 -6.32
N LEU A 48 3.35 -3.13 -6.01
CA LEU A 48 3.41 -2.51 -4.69
C LEU A 48 2.46 -3.09 -3.68
N THR A 49 1.24 -3.44 -4.07
CA THR A 49 0.22 -3.95 -3.17
C THR A 49 0.24 -5.47 -3.05
N TYR A 50 1.11 -6.16 -3.79
CA TYR A 50 1.29 -7.60 -3.66
C TYR A 50 1.65 -7.99 -2.23
N ALA A 51 0.91 -8.96 -1.68
CA ALA A 51 1.02 -9.45 -0.31
C ALA A 51 0.74 -8.39 0.78
N SER A 52 0.17 -7.23 0.42
CA SER A 52 -0.26 -6.22 1.38
C SER A 52 -1.27 -6.72 2.42
N GLU A 53 -1.99 -7.79 2.08
CA GLU A 53 -2.93 -8.53 2.94
C GLU A 53 -2.25 -9.16 4.17
N MET A 54 -0.95 -9.46 4.07
CA MET A 54 -0.16 -10.15 5.10
C MET A 54 0.72 -9.19 5.91
N TRP A 55 0.76 -7.91 5.54
CA TRP A 55 1.56 -6.91 6.25
C TRP A 55 0.80 -6.42 7.47
N SER A 56 1.39 -6.51 8.67
CA SER A 56 0.94 -5.66 9.78
C SER A 56 1.28 -4.22 9.39
N GLN A 57 0.27 -3.44 8.97
CA GLN A 57 0.51 -2.13 8.36
C GLN A 57 1.17 -1.21 9.38
N ARG A 58 2.47 -1.01 9.17
CA ARG A 58 3.24 0.02 9.86
C ARG A 58 3.13 1.29 9.02
N LYS A 59 3.20 2.46 9.68
CA LYS A 59 3.45 3.76 9.03
C LYS A 59 4.56 3.70 7.96
N GLN A 60 5.51 2.77 8.09
CA GLN A 60 6.58 2.52 7.12
C GLN A 60 6.09 2.01 5.75
N VAL A 61 5.06 1.15 5.72
CA VAL A 61 4.43 0.67 4.49
C VAL A 61 3.74 1.83 3.80
N GLU A 62 2.88 2.55 4.53
CA GLU A 62 2.12 3.69 4.01
C GLU A 62 3.07 4.78 3.46
N ARG A 63 4.15 5.09 4.18
CA ARG A 63 5.20 6.00 3.73
C ARG A 63 5.88 5.51 2.45
N SER A 64 6.16 4.21 2.35
CA SER A 64 6.81 3.62 1.17
C SER A 64 5.91 3.70 -0.07
N LEU A 65 4.63 3.37 0.08
CA LEU A 65 3.62 3.50 -0.97
C LEU A 65 3.47 4.95 -1.42
N SER A 66 3.33 5.86 -0.45
CA SER A 66 3.21 7.29 -0.71
C SER A 66 4.41 7.83 -1.49
N VAL A 67 5.65 7.44 -1.16
CA VAL A 67 6.86 7.95 -1.84
C VAL A 67 6.84 7.65 -3.34
N ILE A 68 6.35 6.47 -3.74
CA ILE A 68 6.31 6.07 -5.14
C ILE A 68 5.16 6.76 -5.85
N GLU A 69 3.96 6.79 -5.26
CA GLU A 69 2.84 7.60 -5.78
C GLU A 69 3.27 9.03 -6.05
N ARG A 70 3.93 9.70 -5.08
CA ARG A 70 4.41 11.08 -5.25
C ARG A 70 5.42 11.23 -6.37
N ALA A 71 6.22 10.21 -6.65
CA ALA A 71 7.13 10.26 -7.79
C ALA A 71 6.36 10.16 -9.11
N VAL A 72 5.37 9.28 -9.17
CA VAL A 72 4.53 9.08 -10.35
C VAL A 72 3.66 10.31 -10.62
N GLU A 73 2.96 10.85 -9.62
CA GLU A 73 2.12 12.05 -9.75
C GLU A 73 2.90 13.22 -10.34
N ARG A 74 4.12 13.43 -9.85
CA ARG A 74 5.02 14.48 -10.36
C ARG A 74 5.37 14.26 -11.82
N THR A 75 5.71 13.03 -12.19
CA THR A 75 6.03 12.71 -13.59
C THR A 75 4.82 12.88 -14.51
N MET A 76 3.63 12.42 -14.07
CA MET A 76 2.39 12.57 -14.84
C MET A 76 1.99 14.03 -15.05
N LEU A 77 2.22 14.88 -14.05
CA LEU A 77 1.88 16.31 -14.10
C LEU A 77 3.01 17.15 -14.70
N GLY A 78 4.14 16.55 -15.10
CA GLY A 78 5.32 17.26 -15.59
C GLY A 78 5.98 18.17 -14.54
N VAL A 79 5.69 17.96 -13.25
CA VAL A 79 6.19 18.79 -12.16
C VAL A 79 7.50 18.22 -11.64
N SER A 80 8.60 18.95 -11.84
CA SER A 80 9.87 18.58 -11.22
C SER A 80 9.83 18.79 -9.70
N ARG A 81 10.70 18.10 -8.97
CA ARG A 81 10.80 18.26 -7.51
C ARG A 81 11.22 19.68 -7.12
N PHE A 82 12.07 20.31 -7.94
CA PHE A 82 12.49 21.70 -7.79
C PHE A 82 11.32 22.67 -7.99
N THR A 83 10.56 22.49 -9.08
CA THR A 83 9.35 23.28 -9.39
C THR A 83 8.34 23.18 -8.26
N GLN A 84 8.10 21.97 -7.75
CA GLN A 84 7.16 21.76 -6.64
C GLN A 84 7.53 22.59 -5.40
N VAL A 85 8.79 22.58 -5.01
CA VAL A 85 9.27 23.31 -3.82
C VAL A 85 9.25 24.81 -4.06
N ARG A 86 9.75 25.28 -5.21
CA ARG A 86 9.81 26.69 -5.58
C ARG A 86 8.41 27.32 -5.64
N ASP A 87 7.45 26.60 -6.23
CA ASP A 87 6.09 27.10 -6.44
C ASP A 87 5.17 26.77 -5.24
N GLY A 88 5.71 26.17 -4.16
CA GLY A 88 4.97 25.86 -2.94
C GLY A 88 3.83 24.85 -3.11
N ILE A 89 3.89 24.00 -4.14
CA ILE A 89 2.79 23.07 -4.49
C ILE A 89 2.72 21.96 -3.44
N ARG A 90 1.58 21.86 -2.76
CA ARG A 90 1.38 20.85 -1.74
C ARG A 90 1.16 19.48 -2.37
N SER A 91 1.50 18.44 -1.61
CA SER A 91 1.24 17.06 -2.04
C SER A 91 -0.27 16.80 -2.18
N SER A 92 -1.12 17.43 -1.37
CA SER A 92 -2.58 17.39 -1.57
C SER A 92 -2.99 17.85 -2.97
N ASP A 93 -2.35 18.91 -3.48
CA ASP A 93 -2.71 19.53 -4.76
C ASP A 93 -2.31 18.62 -5.92
N LEU A 94 -1.16 17.96 -5.83
CA LEU A 94 -0.74 16.95 -6.80
C LEU A 94 -1.73 15.77 -6.85
N ARG A 95 -2.22 15.32 -5.69
CA ARG A 95 -3.24 14.25 -5.60
C ARG A 95 -4.56 14.67 -6.25
N GLN A 96 -5.02 15.88 -5.95
CA GLN A 96 -6.26 16.41 -6.51
C GLN A 96 -6.19 16.53 -8.03
N ARG A 97 -5.03 16.92 -8.57
CA ARG A 97 -4.79 17.04 -10.02
C ARG A 97 -4.62 15.70 -10.71
N SER A 98 -3.89 14.76 -10.09
CA SER A 98 -3.55 13.47 -10.71
C SER A 98 -4.74 12.50 -10.75
N LYS A 99 -5.62 12.53 -9.73
CA LYS A 99 -6.76 11.61 -9.56
C LYS A 99 -6.38 10.12 -9.63
N ILE A 100 -5.12 9.79 -9.34
CA ILE A 100 -4.65 8.40 -9.24
C ILE A 100 -5.27 7.75 -8.00
N LYS A 101 -5.51 6.44 -8.04
CA LYS A 101 -5.94 5.70 -6.85
C LYS A 101 -4.87 5.77 -5.76
N ASP A 102 -5.30 6.03 -4.53
CA ASP A 102 -4.42 5.97 -3.37
C ASP A 102 -4.07 4.50 -3.10
N ALA A 103 -2.80 4.13 -3.26
CA ALA A 103 -2.29 2.77 -3.07
C ALA A 103 -2.34 2.35 -1.60
N VAL A 104 -2.31 3.29 -0.65
CA VAL A 104 -2.54 2.99 0.76
C VAL A 104 -3.99 2.54 0.96
N LEU A 105 -4.94 3.25 0.35
CA LEU A 105 -6.35 2.84 0.39
C LEU A 105 -6.57 1.50 -0.33
N ASP A 106 -5.93 1.28 -1.47
CA ASP A 106 -6.03 0.02 -2.21
C ASP A 106 -5.46 -1.17 -1.42
N ALA A 107 -4.31 -0.99 -0.76
CA ALA A 107 -3.73 -1.99 0.14
C ALA A 107 -4.65 -2.30 1.33
N LYS A 108 -5.22 -1.27 1.98
CA LYS A 108 -6.22 -1.46 3.07
C LYS A 108 -7.46 -2.19 2.56
N GLN A 109 -7.95 -1.84 1.37
CA GLN A 109 -9.12 -2.47 0.77
C GLN A 109 -8.86 -3.93 0.41
N SER A 110 -7.66 -4.26 -0.07
CA SER A 110 -7.23 -5.64 -0.36
C SER A 110 -7.20 -6.48 0.91
N MET A 111 -6.64 -5.95 2.01
CA MET A 111 -6.69 -6.62 3.30
C MET A 111 -8.13 -6.91 3.75
N ILE A 112 -9.06 -5.95 3.62
CA ILE A 112 -10.46 -6.15 4.00
C ILE A 112 -11.12 -7.22 3.14
N ARG A 113 -10.84 -7.24 1.83
CA ARG A 113 -11.34 -8.29 0.92
C ARG A 113 -10.84 -9.66 1.34
N TRP A 114 -9.55 -9.77 1.68
CA TRP A 114 -8.93 -11.01 2.16
C TRP A 114 -9.54 -11.47 3.49
N ALA A 115 -9.67 -10.57 4.47
CA ALA A 115 -10.29 -10.90 5.74
C ALA A 115 -11.74 -11.37 5.57
N GLY A 116 -12.53 -10.68 4.74
CA GLY A 116 -13.88 -11.12 4.41
C GLY A 116 -13.90 -12.48 3.70
N HIS A 117 -12.89 -12.79 2.88
CA HIS A 117 -12.72 -14.11 2.27
C HIS A 117 -12.46 -15.18 3.35
N ILE A 118 -11.56 -14.94 4.30
CA ILE A 118 -11.31 -15.83 5.45
C ILE A 118 -12.58 -16.05 6.27
N MET A 119 -13.36 -14.99 6.56
CA MET A 119 -14.60 -15.13 7.34
C MET A 119 -15.68 -15.97 6.64
N ARG A 120 -15.68 -15.99 5.30
CA ARG A 120 -16.60 -16.80 4.49
C ARG A 120 -16.12 -18.24 4.27
N MET A 121 -14.85 -18.55 4.53
CA MET A 121 -14.36 -19.93 4.49
C MET A 121 -15.08 -20.73 5.56
N ASN A 122 -15.69 -21.86 5.18
CA ASN A 122 -16.41 -22.75 6.11
C ASN A 122 -15.61 -24.03 6.44
N ASP A 123 -14.42 -24.16 5.87
CA ASP A 123 -13.55 -25.30 6.05
C ASP A 123 -12.52 -25.06 7.17
N ASN A 124 -12.21 -26.11 7.94
CA ASN A 124 -11.17 -26.14 8.99
C ASN A 124 -9.75 -26.02 8.43
N ARG A 125 -9.55 -25.28 7.33
CA ARG A 125 -8.24 -25.06 6.74
C ARG A 125 -7.35 -24.28 7.72
N TRP A 126 -6.07 -24.61 7.66
CA TRP A 126 -5.01 -23.95 8.42
C TRP A 126 -5.06 -22.42 8.31
N THR A 127 -5.53 -21.86 7.19
CA THR A 127 -5.64 -20.41 7.00
C THR A 127 -6.54 -19.76 8.06
N ARG A 128 -7.72 -20.34 8.36
CA ARG A 128 -8.61 -19.82 9.40
C ARG A 128 -8.05 -20.08 10.79
N ALA A 129 -7.58 -21.31 11.02
CA ALA A 129 -6.99 -21.71 12.29
C ALA A 129 -5.81 -20.82 12.69
N VAL A 130 -4.89 -20.52 11.77
CA VAL A 130 -3.70 -19.67 12.01
C VAL A 130 -4.07 -18.20 12.21
N SER A 131 -5.10 -17.71 11.50
CA SER A 131 -5.62 -16.35 11.68
C SER A 131 -6.23 -16.13 13.07
N ASP A 132 -6.97 -17.12 13.58
CA ASP A 132 -7.63 -17.07 14.89
C ASP A 132 -6.71 -17.53 16.04
N TRP A 133 -5.56 -18.14 15.73
CA TRP A 133 -4.68 -18.75 16.73
C TRP A 133 -4.02 -17.72 17.66
N ILE A 134 -4.20 -17.92 18.96
CA ILE A 134 -3.58 -17.17 20.03
C ILE A 134 -2.61 -18.10 20.75
N PRO A 135 -1.29 -17.83 20.76
CA PRO A 135 -0.36 -18.62 21.56
C PRO A 135 -0.70 -18.40 23.04
N GLN A 136 -1.17 -19.43 23.73
CA GLN A 136 -1.59 -19.34 25.14
C GLN A 136 -0.39 -19.46 26.10
N ASP A 137 0.65 -20.20 25.71
CA ASP A 137 1.76 -20.57 26.61
C ASP A 137 3.00 -19.67 26.54
N VAL A 138 2.94 -18.55 25.81
CA VAL A 138 4.11 -17.67 25.58
C VAL A 138 3.78 -16.23 25.94
N LYS A 139 4.27 -15.77 27.11
CA LYS A 139 4.34 -14.34 27.41
C LYS A 139 5.27 -13.66 26.41
N ARG A 140 4.78 -12.64 25.71
CA ARG A 140 5.59 -11.92 24.71
C ARG A 140 6.69 -11.13 25.39
N THR A 141 7.89 -11.23 24.84
CA THR A 141 9.07 -10.47 25.27
C THR A 141 8.80 -8.96 25.10
N PRO A 142 9.22 -8.11 26.06
CA PRO A 142 9.19 -6.67 25.90
C PRO A 142 9.82 -6.22 24.57
N GLY A 143 9.14 -5.35 23.81
CA GLY A 143 9.62 -4.83 22.53
C GLY A 143 9.07 -5.52 21.27
N ARG A 144 8.35 -6.64 21.39
CA ARG A 144 7.62 -7.22 20.25
C ARG A 144 6.43 -6.32 19.87
N PRO A 145 6.11 -6.12 18.57
CA PRO A 145 5.00 -5.27 18.16
C PRO A 145 3.71 -5.67 18.90
N PRO A 146 2.99 -4.71 19.52
CA PRO A 146 1.80 -5.02 20.31
C PRO A 146 0.66 -5.56 19.44
N ALA A 147 0.53 -5.05 18.20
CA ALA A 147 -0.63 -5.31 17.34
C ALA A 147 -0.54 -6.65 16.58
N ARG A 148 -1.57 -7.49 16.75
CA ARG A 148 -1.83 -8.67 15.90
C ARG A 148 -2.44 -8.28 14.56
N TRP A 149 -2.42 -9.20 13.59
CA TRP A 149 -3.14 -9.02 12.33
C TRP A 149 -4.66 -8.83 12.56
N SER A 150 -5.27 -9.57 13.47
CA SER A 150 -6.69 -9.44 13.84
C SER A 150 -7.01 -8.11 14.54
N GLU A 151 -6.17 -7.68 15.49
CA GLU A 151 -6.28 -6.36 16.15
C GLU A 151 -6.11 -5.23 15.14
N PHE A 152 -5.19 -5.39 14.18
CA PHE A 152 -4.98 -4.45 13.09
C PHE A 152 -6.18 -4.37 12.14
N PHE A 153 -6.77 -5.52 11.79
CA PHE A 153 -7.99 -5.59 11.00
C PHE A 153 -9.15 -4.88 11.70
N THR A 154 -9.34 -5.14 13.00
CA THR A 154 -10.39 -4.52 13.83
C THR A 154 -10.24 -3.00 13.84
N LYS A 155 -9.03 -2.50 14.12
CA LYS A 155 -8.74 -1.06 14.08
C LYS A 155 -8.99 -0.43 12.71
N SER A 156 -8.64 -1.13 11.62
CA SER A 156 -8.84 -0.62 10.26
C SER A 156 -10.33 -0.56 9.86
N LEU A 157 -11.17 -1.41 10.45
CA LEU A 157 -12.62 -1.34 10.30
C LEU A 157 -13.21 -0.15 11.07
N GLU A 158 -12.75 0.08 12.30
CA GLU A 158 -13.15 1.22 13.14
C GLU A 158 -12.81 2.55 12.44
N GLU A 159 -11.57 2.73 11.97
CA GLU A 159 -11.13 3.93 11.23
C GLU A 159 -11.99 4.20 9.97
N ARG A 160 -12.54 3.16 9.34
CA ARG A 160 -13.42 3.30 8.17
C ARG A 160 -14.85 3.67 8.55
N TYR A 161 -15.30 3.23 9.72
CA TYR A 161 -16.63 3.54 10.25
C TYR A 161 -16.69 4.99 10.72
N ASP A 162 -15.61 5.47 11.37
CA ASP A 162 -15.48 6.85 11.86
C ASP A 162 -15.27 7.89 10.74
N ALA A 163 -14.90 7.44 9.53
CA ALA A 163 -14.71 8.30 8.36
C ALA A 163 -15.98 8.51 7.51
N ARG A 164 -17.14 8.02 7.98
CA ARG A 164 -18.47 8.22 7.37
C ARG A 164 -19.26 9.27 8.13
#